data_AF-A0A438EKP7-F1
#
_entry.id   AF-A0A438EKP7-F1
#
_cell.length_a   1.000
_cell.length_b   1.000
_cell.length_c   1.000
_cell.angle_alpha   90.00
_cell.angle_beta   90.00
_cell.angle_gamma   90.00
#
_symmetry.space_group_name_H-M   'P 1'
#
loop_
_entity.id
_entity.type
_entity.pdbx_description
1 polymer ?
#
loop_
_entity_poly.entity_id
_entity_poly.type
_entity_poly.pdbx_seq_one_letter_code
_entity_poly.pdbx_strand_id
1 'polypeptide(L)'
;MIPLVFLSNNIFRELFRMSEEEFGLPSNGPITLPYDSVFMEYIIPLIQRGMAKDIEKALLFSIATSRCSLSSSHQGQMGHQLLLCGY
;
A
#
# COMPACT_ATOMS: atom_id res chain seq x y z
N MET A 1 10.86 14.79 -9.66
CA MET A 1 9.65 15.00 -10.50
C MET A 1 9.24 13.65 -11.06
N ILE A 2 8.00 13.19 -10.84
CA ILE A 2 7.55 11.86 -11.26
C ILE A 2 6.80 11.99 -12.60
N PRO A 3 7.25 11.32 -13.67
CA PRO A 3 6.54 11.25 -14.95
C PRO A 3 5.10 10.73 -14.82
N LEU A 4 4.15 11.37 -15.51
CA LEU A 4 2.73 10.97 -15.51
C LEU A 4 2.51 9.55 -16.05
N VAL A 5 3.42 9.02 -16.85
CA VAL A 5 3.37 7.64 -17.36
C VAL A 5 3.36 6.59 -16.23
N PHE A 6 3.91 6.93 -15.05
CA PHE A 6 3.85 6.04 -13.88
C PHE A 6 2.43 5.84 -13.36
N LEU A 7 1.52 6.80 -13.55
CA LEU A 7 0.13 6.70 -13.10
C LEU A 7 -0.63 5.56 -13.80
N SER A 8 -0.18 5.16 -15.00
CA SER A 8 -0.77 4.04 -15.73
C SER A 8 -0.19 2.68 -15.33
N ASN A 9 0.88 2.64 -14.51
CA ASN A 9 1.48 1.40 -14.07
C ASN A 9 0.64 0.74 -12.96
N ASN A 10 0.48 -0.59 -13.01
CA ASN A 10 -0.36 -1.33 -12.06
C ASN A 10 0.11 -1.20 -10.61
N ILE A 11 1.43 -1.10 -10.38
CA ILE A 11 2.02 -0.91 -9.06
C ILE A 11 1.55 0.44 -8.49
N PHE A 12 1.69 1.52 -9.25
CA PHE A 12 1.24 2.84 -8.81
C PHE A 12 -0.27 2.91 -8.61
N ARG A 13 -1.07 2.26 -9.48
CA ARG A 13 -2.53 2.18 -9.29
C ARG A 13 -2.90 1.48 -7.98
N GLU A 14 -2.19 0.40 -7.64
CA GLU A 14 -2.39 -0.29 -6.37
C GLU A 14 -1.99 0.58 -5.18
N LEU A 15 -0.86 1.27 -5.26
CA LEU A 15 -0.42 2.22 -4.22
C LEU A 15 -1.42 3.36 -4.02
N PHE A 16 -2.00 3.90 -5.09
CA PHE A 16 -3.03 4.94 -5.00
C PHE A 16 -4.35 4.39 -4.45
N ARG A 17 -4.73 3.17 -4.80
CA ARG A 17 -5.90 2.51 -4.20
C ARG A 17 -5.72 2.36 -2.69
N MET A 18 -4.56 1.87 -2.26
CA MET A 18 -4.25 1.74 -0.83
C MET A 18 -4.23 3.10 -0.12
N SER A 19 -3.67 4.12 -0.78
CA SER A 19 -3.68 5.50 -0.28
C SER A 19 -5.11 6.04 -0.09
N GLU A 20 -6.00 5.83 -1.05
CA GLU A 20 -7.40 6.25 -0.96
C GLU A 20 -8.15 5.50 0.15
N GLU A 21 -7.91 4.19 0.30
CA GLU A 21 -8.53 3.38 1.36
C GLU A 21 -8.07 3.78 2.76
N GLU A 22 -6.80 4.16 2.93
CA GLU A 22 -6.21 4.49 4.24
C GLU A 22 -6.35 5.96 4.62
N PHE A 23 -6.10 6.87 3.67
CA PHE A 23 -6.05 8.32 3.91
C PHE A 23 -7.26 9.07 3.32
N GLY A 24 -8.10 8.40 2.54
CA GLY A 24 -9.19 9.02 1.80
C GLY A 24 -8.73 9.76 0.55
N LEU A 25 -9.68 10.39 -0.14
CA LEU A 25 -9.39 11.20 -1.31
C LEU A 25 -8.71 12.53 -0.91
N PRO A 26 -7.63 12.93 -1.58
CA PRO A 26 -7.03 14.25 -1.36
C PRO A 26 -7.99 15.33 -1.87
N SER A 27 -8.36 16.27 -1.00
CA SER A 27 -9.25 17.39 -1.35
C SER A 27 -8.50 18.52 -2.05
N ASN A 28 -7.39 19.00 -1.47
CA ASN A 28 -6.60 20.13 -1.99
C ASN A 28 -5.09 20.01 -1.70
N GLY A 29 -4.60 18.79 -1.42
CA GLY A 29 -3.22 18.54 -0.99
C GLY A 29 -2.49 17.50 -1.85
N PRO A 30 -1.19 17.28 -1.60
CA PRO A 30 -0.44 16.17 -2.17
C PRO A 30 -1.09 14.83 -1.84
N ILE A 31 -0.90 13.84 -2.70
CA ILE A 31 -1.31 12.45 -2.43
C ILE A 31 -0.37 11.86 -1.38
N THR A 32 -0.92 11.37 -0.27
CA THR A 32 -0.16 10.64 0.77
C THR A 32 -0.13 9.17 0.43
N LEU A 33 1.05 8.58 0.26
CA LEU A 33 1.18 7.14 -0.01
C LEU A 33 1.48 6.35 1.27
N PRO A 34 1.05 5.07 1.36
CA PRO A 34 1.29 4.22 2.53
C PRO A 34 2.74 3.69 2.62
N TYR A 35 3.62 4.12 1.71
CA TYR A 35 5.03 3.74 1.68
C TYR A 35 5.93 4.98 1.71
N ASP A 36 7.13 4.81 2.27
CA ASP A 36 8.11 5.87 2.43
C ASP A 36 8.87 6.21 1.13
N SER A 37 9.71 7.24 1.20
CA SER A 37 10.52 7.65 0.05
C SER A 37 11.53 6.58 -0.36
N VAL A 38 12.05 5.79 0.58
CA VAL A 38 13.04 4.74 0.32
C VAL A 38 12.45 3.66 -0.59
N PHE A 39 11.22 3.23 -0.30
CA PHE A 39 10.50 2.28 -1.15
C PHE A 39 10.26 2.84 -2.56
N MET A 40 9.89 4.12 -2.65
CA MET A 40 9.65 4.77 -3.94
C MET A 40 10.94 4.95 -4.74
N GLU A 41 12.05 5.28 -4.09
CA GLU A 41 13.38 5.35 -4.70
C GLU A 41 13.85 4.00 -5.24
N TYR A 42 13.44 2.90 -4.62
CA TYR A 42 13.70 1.55 -5.13
C TYR A 42 12.81 1.18 -6.33
N ILE A 43 11.51 1.49 -6.28
CA ILE A 43 10.55 1.08 -7.32
C ILE A 43 10.66 1.90 -8.60
N ILE A 44 10.88 3.21 -8.50
CA ILE A 44 10.88 4.10 -9.68
C ILE A 44 11.89 3.64 -10.76
N PRO A 45 13.17 3.35 -10.44
CA PRO A 45 14.13 2.86 -11.42
C PRO A 45 13.75 1.52 -12.03
N LEU A 46 13.14 0.63 -11.25
CA LEU A 46 12.74 -0.69 -11.73
C LEU A 46 11.62 -0.59 -12.77
N ILE A 47 10.66 0.32 -12.57
CA ILE A 47 9.60 0.56 -13.55
C ILE A 47 10.17 1.28 -14.78
N GLN A 48 11.07 2.26 -14.60
CA GLN A 48 11.74 2.95 -15.71
C GLN A 48 12.51 1.99 -16.63
N ARG A 49 13.20 1.02 -16.05
CA ARG A 49 14.01 0.05 -16.79
C ARG A 49 13.18 -1.02 -17.49
N GLY A 50 11.90 -1.15 -17.12
CA GLY A 50 11.06 -2.26 -17.54
C GLY A 50 11.41 -3.53 -16.76
N MET A 51 10.64 -3.81 -15.72
CA MET A 51 10.74 -5.06 -14.96
C MET A 51 10.08 -6.22 -15.70
N ALA A 52 10.58 -7.44 -15.49
CA ALA A 52 9.95 -8.64 -16.04
C ALA A 52 8.53 -8.80 -15.46
N LYS A 53 7.59 -9.29 -16.29
CA LYS A 53 6.17 -9.41 -15.91
C LYS A 53 5.95 -10.22 -14.63
N ASP A 54 6.77 -11.24 -14.39
CA ASP A 54 6.66 -12.08 -13.20
C ASP A 54 7.13 -11.35 -11.94
N ILE A 55 8.14 -10.48 -12.07
CA ILE A 55 8.61 -9.61 -10.99
C ILE A 55 7.55 -8.55 -10.67
N GLU A 56 6.97 -7.92 -11.69
CA GLU A 56 5.87 -6.95 -11.51
C GLU A 56 4.70 -7.60 -10.76
N LYS A 57 4.27 -8.80 -11.16
CA LYS A 57 3.20 -9.54 -10.51
C LYS A 57 3.54 -9.91 -9.06
N ALA A 58 4.74 -10.41 -8.81
CA ALA A 58 5.17 -10.78 -7.46
C ALA A 58 5.20 -9.56 -6.53
N LEU A 59 5.69 -8.43 -7.02
CA LEU A 59 5.71 -7.17 -6.28
C LEU A 59 4.30 -6.65 -6.02
N LEU A 60 3.44 -6.63 -7.03
CA LEU A 60 2.04 -6.24 -6.90
C LEU A 60 1.30 -7.11 -5.87
N PHE A 61 1.54 -8.42 -5.90
CA PHE A 61 0.99 -9.36 -4.92
C PHE A 61 1.51 -9.08 -3.51
N SER A 62 2.81 -8.78 -3.36
CA SER A 62 3.39 -8.40 -2.07
C SER A 62 2.77 -7.11 -1.50
N ILE A 63 2.56 -6.10 -2.35
CA ILE A 63 1.91 -4.84 -1.95
C ILE A 63 0.47 -5.10 -1.51
N ALA A 64 -0.30 -5.82 -2.35
CA ALA A 64 -1.69 -6.15 -2.04
C ALA A 64 -1.87 -7.02 -0.79
N THR A 65 -0.91 -7.92 -0.50
CA THR A 65 -0.95 -8.80 0.67
C THR A 65 -0.40 -8.15 1.95
N SER A 66 0.43 -7.12 1.84
CA SER A 66 0.93 -6.35 3.00
C SER A 66 -0.21 -5.73 3.84
N ARG A 67 -1.39 -5.55 3.23
CA ARG A 67 -2.64 -5.16 3.90
C ARG A 67 -3.03 -6.07 5.07
N CYS A 68 -2.63 -7.35 5.03
CA CYS A 68 -2.93 -8.31 6.10
C CYS A 68 -2.02 -8.16 7.34
N SER A 69 -0.85 -7.53 7.20
CA SER A 69 0.06 -7.31 8.34
C SER A 69 -0.29 -6.06 9.16
N LEU A 70 -0.98 -5.09 8.57
CA LEU A 70 -1.45 -3.88 9.27
C LEU A 70 -2.84 -4.07 9.91
N SER A 71 -3.69 -4.92 9.31
CA SER A 71 -5.05 -5.19 9.81
C SER A 71 -5.08 -6.03 11.10
N SER A 72 -4.08 -6.86 11.36
CA SER A 72 -4.00 -7.68 12.59
C SER A 72 -3.73 -6.88 13.88
N SER A 73 -3.51 -5.55 13.77
CA SER A 73 -3.35 -4.66 14.93
C SER A 73 -4.60 -3.84 15.27
N HIS A 74 -5.70 -4.00 14.53
CA HIS A 74 -6.96 -3.30 14.79
C HIS A 74 -8.10 -4.25 15.15
N GLN A 75 -7.86 -5.22 16.04
CA GLN A 75 -8.96 -5.87 16.75
C GLN A 75 -9.39 -4.97 17.92
N GLY A 76 -10.23 -3.98 17.61
CA GLY A 76 -11.23 -3.39 18.50
C GLY A 76 -10.83 -3.01 19.92
N GLN A 77 -10.23 -1.84 20.11
CA GLN A 77 -10.40 -1.08 21.36
C GLN A 77 -11.65 -0.18 21.27
N MET A 78 -12.83 -0.77 21.36
CA MET A 78 -13.95 -0.15 22.06
C MET A 78 -14.96 -1.24 22.43
N GLY A 79 -15.11 -1.47 23.73
CA GLY A 79 -16.32 -2.05 24.31
C GLY A 79 -16.57 -3.54 24.06
N HIS A 80 -16.03 -4.38 24.94
CA HIS A 80 -16.77 -5.34 25.78
C HIS A 80 -15.83 -6.48 26.19
N GLN A 81 -15.30 -6.33 27.42
CA GLN A 81 -15.03 -7.38 28.40
C GLN A 81 -15.12 -8.83 27.87
N LEU A 82 -14.05 -9.33 27.24
CA LEU A 82 -13.88 -10.76 27.03
C LEU A 82 -13.23 -11.34 28.30
N LEU A 83 -14.07 -11.78 29.22
CA LEU A 83 -13.68 -12.60 30.36
C LEU A 83 -12.94 -13.83 29.83
N LEU A 84 -11.64 -13.90 30.16
CA LEU A 84 -10.88 -15.13 30.21
C LEU A 84 -11.66 -16.14 31.05
N CYS A 85 -12.13 -17.23 30.43
CA CYS A 85 -12.47 -18.44 31.16
C CYS A 85 -11.60 -19.56 30.59
N GLY A 86 -10.48 -19.81 31.27
CA GLY A 86 -9.83 -21.11 31.25
C GLY A 86 -10.25 -21.86 32.51
N TYR A 87 -10.93 -22.99 32.32
CA TYR A 87 -10.58 -24.32 32.82
C TYR A 87 -11.50 -25.35 32.16
#